data_AF-A0A661PHL7-F1
#
_entry.id   AF-A0A661PHL7-F1
#
_cell.length_a   1.000
_cell.length_b   1.000
_cell.length_c   1.000
_cell.angle_alpha   90.00
_cell.angle_beta   90.00
_cell.angle_gamma   90.00
#
_symmetry.space_group_name_H-M   'P 1'
#
loop_
_entity.id
_entity.type
_entity.pdbx_description
1 polymer ?
#
loop_
_entity_poly.entity_id
_entity_poly.type
_entity_poly.pdbx_seq_one_letter_code
_entity_poly.pdbx_strand_id
1 'polypeptide(L)'
;MTHAIANSQSNLLSNRKPSRSAGLLASAMGILLSALVGCANVDDGTSEDGDPSESTGDTLQCGAVELYLQAHDDCGAMDATAIPDENGSCFCMLGYAWDGSECVGLADCLCEGADCTKLTETIEACEAAHSECGSSPQGLSCGDPQLYLAPHTICDPMDAAAAPDENGAGCFCMLGYAWDGNECVGLGDCQCLGADCDKLTQTMEECEAAHTICQ
;
A
#
# COMPACT_ATOMS: atom_id res chain seq x y z
N MET A 1 37.72 -54.06 0.56
CA MET A 1 37.78 -52.68 1.11
C MET A 1 36.36 -52.20 1.25
N THR A 2 35.99 -51.86 2.48
CA THR A 2 34.62 -51.87 3.00
C THR A 2 33.97 -50.51 2.80
N HIS A 3 32.83 -50.46 2.11
CA HIS A 3 32.02 -49.23 1.99
C HIS A 3 31.23 -49.03 3.28
N ALA A 4 31.47 -47.91 3.97
CA ALA A 4 30.68 -47.46 5.11
C ALA A 4 29.54 -46.56 4.59
N ILE A 5 28.30 -46.98 4.84
CA ILE A 5 27.08 -46.18 4.63
C ILE A 5 26.78 -45.50 5.97
N ALA A 6 26.96 -44.19 6.05
CA ALA A 6 26.56 -43.40 7.20
C ALA A 6 25.10 -42.98 7.03
N ASN A 7 24.25 -43.54 7.89
CA ASN A 7 22.83 -43.27 8.00
C ASN A 7 22.63 -42.10 8.97
N SER A 8 22.24 -40.93 8.46
CA SER A 8 21.94 -39.75 9.30
C SER A 8 20.42 -39.60 9.42
N GLN A 9 19.89 -40.03 10.56
CA GLN A 9 18.57 -39.65 11.03
C GLN A 9 18.72 -38.66 12.18
N SER A 10 17.72 -37.77 12.28
CA SER A 10 17.23 -37.08 13.49
C SER A 10 17.37 -35.56 13.45
N ASN A 11 16.25 -34.85 13.27
CA ASN A 11 15.50 -34.21 14.37
C ASN A 11 14.58 -33.12 13.80
N LEU A 12 13.33 -33.49 13.47
CA LEU A 12 12.25 -32.54 13.25
C LEU A 12 11.66 -32.15 14.61
N LEU A 13 12.24 -31.15 15.25
CA LEU A 13 11.60 -30.45 16.36
C LEU A 13 10.58 -29.45 15.78
N SER A 14 9.35 -29.94 15.63
CA SER A 14 8.18 -29.14 15.29
C SER A 14 7.82 -28.23 16.47
N ASN A 15 8.34 -27.01 16.49
CA ASN A 15 7.90 -25.94 17.38
C ASN A 15 6.55 -25.40 16.88
N ARG A 16 5.45 -26.04 17.28
CA ARG A 16 4.11 -25.49 17.09
C ARG A 16 3.96 -24.25 17.98
N LYS A 17 3.94 -23.07 17.35
CA LYS A 17 3.57 -21.80 17.99
C LYS A 17 2.10 -21.92 18.45
N PRO A 18 1.77 -21.58 19.71
CA PRO A 18 0.39 -21.60 20.18
C PRO A 18 -0.42 -20.51 19.45
N SER A 19 -1.45 -20.95 18.73
CA SER A 19 -2.53 -20.09 18.21
C SER A 19 -3.20 -19.39 19.39
N ARG A 20 -3.02 -18.08 19.48
CA ARG A 20 -3.76 -17.25 20.44
C ARG A 20 -5.12 -16.95 19.83
N SER A 21 -6.09 -17.72 20.28
CA SER A 21 -7.51 -17.51 20.05
C SER A 21 -8.01 -16.27 20.81
N ALA A 22 -8.89 -15.54 20.13
CA ALA A 22 -10.02 -14.78 20.67
C ALA A 22 -9.77 -13.74 21.77
N GLY A 23 -9.83 -12.47 21.37
CA GLY A 23 -10.16 -11.35 22.23
C GLY A 23 -11.06 -10.38 21.48
N LEU A 24 -12.37 -10.68 21.37
CA LEU A 24 -13.38 -9.67 21.05
C LEU A 24 -13.35 -8.62 22.17
N LEU A 25 -12.79 -7.45 21.89
CA LEU A 25 -13.03 -6.26 22.71
C LEU A 25 -14.09 -5.42 22.00
N ALA A 26 -15.30 -5.47 22.56
CA ALA A 26 -16.36 -4.54 22.28
C ALA A 26 -15.88 -3.12 22.65
N SER A 27 -15.63 -2.28 21.64
CA SER A 27 -15.39 -0.86 21.88
C SER A 27 -16.69 -0.10 21.72
N ALA A 28 -17.00 0.67 22.75
CA ALA A 28 -18.27 1.35 22.95
C ALA A 28 -18.45 2.51 21.96
N MET A 29 -19.58 2.50 21.26
CA MET A 29 -20.12 3.66 20.55
C MET A 29 -20.41 4.78 21.56
N GLY A 30 -19.48 5.74 21.67
CA GLY A 30 -19.71 7.03 22.30
C GLY A 30 -20.37 7.98 21.30
N ILE A 31 -21.69 8.09 21.39
CA ILE A 31 -22.48 9.10 20.68
C ILE A 31 -22.08 10.48 21.23
N LEU A 32 -21.30 11.25 20.47
CA LEU A 32 -21.08 12.67 20.74
C LEU A 32 -22.09 13.48 19.94
N LEU A 33 -23.17 13.82 20.65
CA LEU A 33 -24.20 14.77 20.25
C LEU A 33 -23.61 16.19 20.37
N SER A 34 -23.07 16.73 19.28
CA SER A 34 -22.68 18.14 19.22
C SER A 34 -23.75 18.96 18.52
N ALA A 35 -24.18 19.99 19.24
CA ALA A 35 -25.36 20.79 18.98
C ALA A 35 -25.27 21.63 17.68
N LEU A 36 -26.38 21.60 16.95
CA LEU A 36 -26.78 22.62 16.00
C LEU A 36 -26.91 23.99 16.70
N VAL A 37 -26.04 24.93 16.36
CA VAL A 37 -26.33 26.37 16.47
C VAL A 37 -25.93 27.00 15.14
N GLY A 38 -26.95 27.37 14.37
CA GLY A 38 -26.78 28.10 13.13
C GLY A 38 -26.52 29.58 13.34
N CYS A 39 -25.96 30.20 12.30
CA CYS A 39 -26.26 31.57 11.89
C CYS A 39 -26.24 31.57 10.36
N ALA A 40 -27.41 31.73 9.76
CA ALA A 40 -27.53 32.11 8.36
C ALA A 40 -27.01 33.54 8.21
N ASN A 41 -26.05 33.75 7.30
CA ASN A 41 -25.88 35.02 6.63
C ASN A 41 -25.99 34.76 5.13
N VAL A 42 -27.03 35.37 4.56
CA VAL A 42 -27.24 35.52 3.13
C VAL A 42 -26.45 36.75 2.73
N ASP A 43 -25.34 36.56 2.03
CA ASP A 43 -24.68 37.62 1.27
C ASP A 43 -24.84 37.32 -0.22
N ASP A 44 -25.72 38.11 -0.82
CA ASP A 44 -25.94 38.32 -2.25
C ASP A 44 -24.77 39.18 -2.76
N GLY A 45 -23.91 38.64 -3.62
CA GLY A 45 -22.77 39.43 -4.10
C GLY A 45 -21.83 38.72 -5.06
N THR A 46 -22.10 38.89 -6.35
CA THR A 46 -21.12 38.99 -7.44
C THR A 46 -20.31 37.73 -7.77
N SER A 47 -20.78 37.04 -8.81
CA SER A 47 -20.00 36.15 -9.67
C SER A 47 -18.84 36.91 -10.33
N GLU A 48 -17.64 36.72 -9.80
CA GLU A 48 -16.40 36.90 -10.56
C GLU A 48 -15.96 35.52 -11.04
N ASP A 49 -15.71 35.39 -12.34
CA ASP A 49 -15.18 34.21 -12.99
C ASP A 49 -13.79 33.88 -12.41
N GLY A 50 -13.78 33.19 -11.27
CA GLY A 50 -12.59 32.68 -10.63
C GLY A 50 -12.04 31.53 -11.45
N ASP A 51 -10.91 31.81 -12.10
CA ASP A 51 -9.97 30.83 -12.62
C ASP A 51 -9.96 29.60 -11.68
N PRO A 52 -10.16 28.36 -12.16
CA PRO A 52 -9.96 27.19 -11.33
C PRO A 52 -8.50 27.19 -10.89
N SER A 53 -8.25 27.85 -9.76
CA SER A 53 -6.99 27.93 -9.07
C SER A 53 -6.50 26.50 -9.02
N GLU A 54 -5.42 26.23 -9.76
CA GLU A 54 -4.58 25.08 -9.52
C GLU A 54 -4.43 25.01 -8.01
N SER A 55 -5.02 23.98 -7.42
CA SER A 55 -4.81 23.63 -6.03
C SER A 55 -3.37 23.18 -5.96
N THR A 56 -2.44 24.14 -5.94
CA THR A 56 -1.05 23.93 -5.54
C THR A 56 -1.15 23.26 -4.19
N GLY A 57 -0.82 21.96 -4.13
CA GLY A 57 -1.12 21.08 -3.01
C GLY A 57 -0.90 21.79 -1.68
N ASP A 58 -1.95 21.86 -0.88
CA ASP A 58 -1.94 22.64 0.37
C ASP A 58 -0.79 22.14 1.24
N THR A 59 0.23 22.98 1.41
CA THR A 59 1.34 22.66 2.29
C THR A 59 0.87 22.75 3.73
N LEU A 60 1.08 21.68 4.50
CA LEU A 60 0.67 21.62 5.90
C LEU A 60 1.88 21.86 6.80
N GLN A 61 1.74 22.80 7.73
CA GLN A 61 2.80 23.17 8.67
C GLN A 61 2.93 22.15 9.79
N CYS A 62 4.14 22.01 10.32
CA CYS A 62 4.35 21.19 11.51
C CYS A 62 3.46 21.61 12.69
N GLY A 63 2.81 20.63 13.32
CA GLY A 63 1.86 20.84 14.41
C GLY A 63 0.44 21.19 13.96
N ALA A 64 0.18 21.25 12.65
CA ALA A 64 -1.18 21.32 12.10
C ALA A 64 -1.94 20.03 12.46
N VAL A 65 -3.17 20.18 12.96
CA VAL A 65 -4.04 19.02 13.25
C VAL A 65 -4.51 18.35 11.97
N GLU A 66 -4.50 19.11 10.87
CA GLU A 66 -4.82 18.72 9.51
C GLU A 66 -3.98 17.55 9.02
N LEU A 67 -2.77 17.39 9.55
CA LEU A 67 -1.86 16.28 9.20
C LEU A 67 -2.45 14.90 9.50
N TYR A 68 -3.41 14.80 10.41
CA TYR A 68 -3.95 13.54 10.95
C TYR A 68 -5.47 13.41 10.78
N LEU A 69 -6.09 14.21 9.90
CA LEU A 69 -7.55 14.26 9.76
C LEU A 69 -8.14 13.07 8.99
N GLN A 70 -7.35 12.44 8.13
CA GLN A 70 -7.78 11.35 7.27
C GLN A 70 -7.00 10.07 7.57
N ALA A 71 -7.64 8.93 7.36
CA ALA A 71 -6.95 7.64 7.34
C ALA A 71 -6.42 7.38 5.93
N HIS A 72 -5.26 6.75 5.85
CA HIS A 72 -4.78 6.13 4.62
C HIS A 72 -5.11 4.64 4.70
N ASP A 73 -6.07 4.21 3.90
CA ASP A 73 -6.59 2.84 3.90
C ASP A 73 -6.13 2.04 2.66
N ASP A 74 -5.26 2.64 1.84
CA ASP A 74 -4.69 2.03 0.65
C ASP A 74 -3.28 1.50 0.95
N CYS A 75 -2.82 0.48 0.23
CA CYS A 75 -1.46 -0.05 0.39
C CYS A 75 -0.42 0.61 -0.51
N GLY A 76 -0.83 1.53 -1.38
CA GLY A 76 0.07 2.33 -2.21
C GLY A 76 0.94 3.26 -1.36
N ALA A 77 2.11 3.62 -1.85
CA ALA A 77 2.95 4.61 -1.18
C ALA A 77 2.23 5.96 -1.10
N MET A 78 2.29 6.60 0.07
CA MET A 78 1.80 7.95 0.24
C MET A 78 2.68 8.94 -0.53
N ASP A 79 2.09 9.96 -1.13
CA ASP A 79 2.79 11.05 -1.82
C ASP A 79 3.24 12.20 -0.90
N ALA A 80 3.21 11.99 0.42
CA ALA A 80 3.58 13.00 1.42
C ALA A 80 5.10 13.18 1.50
N THR A 81 5.57 14.41 1.32
CA THR A 81 6.99 14.78 1.35
C THR A 81 7.24 15.89 2.37
N ALA A 82 8.26 15.72 3.21
CA ALA A 82 8.72 16.76 4.12
C ALA A 82 9.64 17.75 3.39
N ILE A 83 9.35 19.05 3.46
CA ILE A 83 10.13 20.10 2.81
C ILE A 83 10.46 21.25 3.79
N PRO A 84 11.60 21.96 3.60
CA PRO A 84 11.95 23.13 4.38
C PRO A 84 11.02 24.32 4.09
N ASP A 85 10.97 25.28 5.01
CA ASP A 85 10.31 26.56 4.76
C ASP A 85 11.28 27.59 4.12
N GLU A 86 10.83 28.84 3.99
CA GLU A 86 11.66 29.95 3.46
C GLU A 86 12.89 30.28 4.35
N ASN A 87 12.91 29.83 5.60
CA ASN A 87 13.99 30.02 6.56
C ASN A 87 14.95 28.82 6.64
N GLY A 88 14.65 27.72 5.93
CA GLY A 88 15.45 26.51 5.86
C GLY A 88 14.78 25.29 6.52
N SER A 89 15.54 24.23 6.77
CA SER A 89 14.99 23.04 7.44
C SER A 89 14.71 23.31 8.90
N CYS A 90 13.63 22.73 9.41
CA CYS A 90 13.38 22.66 10.83
C CYS A 90 13.26 21.21 11.30
N PHE A 91 13.75 20.94 12.50
CA PHE A 91 13.77 19.59 13.06
C PHE A 91 12.43 19.27 13.75
N CYS A 92 11.34 19.40 13.00
CA CYS A 92 9.99 19.16 13.49
C CYS A 92 9.46 17.83 12.96
N MET A 93 8.87 17.01 13.83
CA MET A 93 8.27 15.73 13.42
C MET A 93 6.88 15.99 12.88
N LEU A 94 6.65 15.74 11.58
CA LEU A 94 5.36 15.92 10.93
C LEU A 94 4.45 14.71 11.19
N GLY A 95 5.01 13.50 11.19
CA GLY A 95 4.27 12.26 11.41
C GLY A 95 4.92 11.09 10.68
N TYR A 96 4.20 9.99 10.57
CA TYR A 96 4.64 8.79 9.86
C TYR A 96 3.78 8.59 8.61
N ALA A 97 4.46 8.38 7.48
CA ALA A 97 3.87 8.05 6.19
C ALA A 97 4.19 6.60 5.81
N TRP A 98 3.34 5.98 5.00
CA TRP A 98 3.60 4.67 4.42
C TRP A 98 4.34 4.84 3.10
N ASP A 99 5.52 4.25 2.93
CA ASP A 99 6.31 4.36 1.70
C ASP A 99 6.00 3.27 0.66
N GLY A 100 4.94 2.48 0.91
CA GLY A 100 4.59 1.30 0.12
C GLY A 100 5.11 -0.01 0.73
N SER A 101 6.07 0.05 1.65
CA SER A 101 6.72 -1.13 2.23
C SER A 101 6.88 -1.06 3.75
N GLU A 102 7.15 0.12 4.30
CA GLU A 102 7.30 0.37 5.71
C GLU A 102 6.81 1.79 6.09
N CYS A 103 6.66 2.00 7.39
CA CYS A 103 6.29 3.29 7.95
C CYS A 103 7.54 4.16 8.15
N VAL A 104 7.65 5.24 7.39
CA VAL A 104 8.78 6.18 7.42
C VAL A 104 8.40 7.46 8.18
N GLY A 105 9.31 7.94 9.03
CA GLY A 105 9.12 9.20 9.73
C GLY A 105 9.43 10.40 8.83
N LEU A 106 8.48 11.32 8.70
CA LEU A 106 8.65 12.59 8.01
C LEU A 106 8.99 13.70 9.01
N ALA A 107 10.10 14.42 8.75
CA ALA A 107 10.54 15.52 9.60
C ALA A 107 11.13 16.67 8.77
N ASP A 108 10.38 17.77 8.69
CA ASP A 108 10.85 19.10 8.27
C ASP A 108 9.79 20.14 8.69
N CYS A 109 9.69 21.28 8.00
CA CYS A 109 8.75 22.36 8.34
C CYS A 109 7.37 22.20 7.78
N LEU A 110 7.30 21.73 6.55
CA LEU A 110 6.07 21.64 5.78
C LEU A 110 5.95 20.21 5.24
N CYS A 111 4.72 19.76 5.09
CA CYS A 111 4.37 18.59 4.30
C CYS A 111 3.77 19.07 2.97
N GLU A 112 4.25 18.54 1.84
CA GLU A 112 3.70 18.71 0.50
C GLU A 112 3.25 17.35 -0.05
N GLY A 113 2.09 17.30 -0.71
CA GLY A 113 1.49 16.06 -1.24
C GLY A 113 0.01 15.94 -0.92
N ALA A 114 -0.74 15.17 -1.71
CA ALA A 114 -2.15 14.87 -1.47
C ALA A 114 -2.38 14.10 -0.16
N ASP A 115 -1.39 13.34 0.29
CA ASP A 115 -1.45 12.47 1.47
C ASP A 115 -0.96 13.14 2.75
N CYS A 116 -0.61 14.43 2.71
CA CYS A 116 -0.19 15.16 3.92
C CYS A 116 -1.26 15.22 5.01
N THR A 117 -2.54 15.06 4.66
CA THR A 117 -3.65 14.98 5.63
C THR A 117 -3.88 13.59 6.23
N LYS A 118 -3.11 12.60 5.77
CA LYS A 118 -3.26 11.18 6.10
C LYS A 118 -2.08 10.62 6.90
N LEU A 119 -1.22 11.48 7.43
CA LEU A 119 -0.12 11.04 8.30
C LEU A 119 -0.70 10.44 9.58
N THR A 120 0.14 9.68 10.27
CA THR A 120 -0.17 9.19 11.61
C THR A 120 0.79 9.79 12.64
N GLU A 121 0.30 10.01 13.85
CA GLU A 121 1.09 10.62 14.93
C GLU A 121 2.22 9.71 15.44
N THR A 122 2.04 8.40 15.38
CA THR A 122 3.00 7.41 15.90
C THR A 122 3.28 6.31 14.89
N ILE A 123 4.47 5.73 14.96
CA ILE A 123 4.87 4.62 14.09
C ILE A 123 3.96 3.41 14.25
N GLU A 124 3.52 3.12 15.48
CA GLU A 124 2.64 1.98 15.75
C GLU A 124 1.25 2.18 15.13
N ALA A 125 0.77 3.43 15.04
CA ALA A 125 -0.49 3.73 14.36
C ALA A 125 -0.36 3.54 12.84
N CYS A 126 0.76 3.97 12.24
CA CYS A 126 1.06 3.70 10.85
C CYS A 126 1.12 2.19 10.57
N GLU A 127 1.91 1.44 11.36
CA GLU A 127 2.10 -0.01 11.19
C GLU A 127 0.79 -0.77 11.38
N ALA A 128 -0.06 -0.34 12.32
CA ALA A 128 -1.37 -0.94 12.51
C ALA A 128 -2.29 -0.70 11.32
N ALA A 129 -2.35 0.54 10.81
CA ALA A 129 -3.14 0.89 9.62
C ALA A 129 -2.70 0.10 8.38
N HIS A 130 -1.39 -0.16 8.26
CA HIS A 130 -0.78 -0.87 7.12
C HIS A 130 -0.39 -2.31 7.44
N SER A 131 -0.97 -2.89 8.51
CA SER A 131 -0.63 -4.26 8.94
C SER A 131 -0.98 -5.32 7.89
N GLU A 132 -1.95 -5.00 7.02
CA GLU A 132 -2.31 -5.83 5.86
C GLU A 132 -1.46 -5.50 4.61
N CYS A 133 -0.84 -4.31 4.55
CA CYS A 133 -0.03 -3.83 3.43
C CYS A 133 1.42 -4.31 3.46
N GLY A 134 2.02 -4.49 4.65
CA GLY A 134 3.32 -5.16 4.83
C GLY A 134 3.27 -6.66 4.50
N SER A 135 2.08 -7.16 4.18
CA SER A 135 1.85 -8.45 3.55
C SER A 135 1.52 -8.25 2.07
N SER A 136 2.32 -7.50 1.30
CA SER A 136 2.42 -7.82 -0.13
C SER A 136 2.57 -9.34 -0.17
N PRO A 137 1.59 -10.08 -0.73
CA PRO A 137 1.42 -11.48 -0.42
C PRO A 137 2.74 -12.15 -0.75
N GLN A 138 3.41 -12.62 0.30
CA GLN A 138 4.76 -13.17 0.27
C GLN A 138 4.91 -13.97 -1.02
N GLY A 139 5.76 -13.46 -1.91
CA GLY A 139 5.69 -13.71 -3.35
C GLY A 139 4.71 -14.81 -3.77
N LEU A 140 3.55 -14.43 -4.32
CA LEU A 140 2.51 -15.40 -4.67
C LEU A 140 3.13 -16.50 -5.51
N SER A 141 3.09 -17.71 -4.98
CA SER A 141 3.80 -18.82 -5.56
C SER A 141 3.06 -19.34 -6.78
N CYS A 142 3.81 -19.97 -7.69
CA CYS A 142 3.25 -20.73 -8.79
C CYS A 142 2.05 -21.59 -8.36
N GLY A 143 0.91 -21.38 -9.03
CA GLY A 143 -0.33 -22.13 -8.78
C GLY A 143 -1.14 -21.63 -7.57
N ASP A 144 -0.74 -20.53 -6.94
CA ASP A 144 -1.54 -19.89 -5.91
C ASP A 144 -2.80 -19.27 -6.55
N PRO A 145 -4.02 -19.65 -6.11
CA PRO A 145 -5.24 -19.06 -6.65
C PRO A 145 -5.37 -17.55 -6.37
N GLN A 146 -4.61 -17.01 -5.41
CA GLN A 146 -4.60 -15.57 -5.14
C GLN A 146 -4.02 -14.77 -6.31
N LEU A 147 -3.24 -15.37 -7.23
CA LEU A 147 -2.70 -14.69 -8.40
C LEU A 147 -3.77 -14.05 -9.30
N TYR A 148 -5.02 -14.51 -9.18
CA TYR A 148 -6.13 -14.14 -10.07
C TYR A 148 -7.36 -13.61 -9.30
N LEU A 149 -7.15 -13.10 -8.08
CA LEU A 149 -8.24 -12.76 -7.17
C LEU A 149 -8.92 -11.44 -7.52
N ALA A 150 -8.14 -10.45 -7.92
CA ALA A 150 -8.60 -9.10 -8.20
C ALA A 150 -8.51 -8.79 -9.71
N PRO A 151 -9.45 -8.01 -10.27
CA PRO A 151 -9.32 -7.54 -11.64
C PRO A 151 -8.38 -6.32 -11.70
N HIS A 152 -7.51 -6.27 -12.71
CA HIS A 152 -6.83 -5.03 -13.11
C HIS A 152 -7.59 -4.39 -14.27
N THR A 153 -8.19 -3.21 -14.04
CA THR A 153 -8.94 -2.47 -15.08
C THR A 153 -8.41 -1.05 -15.29
N ILE A 154 -7.33 -0.69 -14.61
CA ILE A 154 -6.66 0.61 -14.75
C ILE A 154 -5.63 0.46 -15.88
N CYS A 155 -5.37 1.52 -16.63
CA CYS A 155 -4.43 1.46 -17.76
C CYS A 155 -2.96 1.62 -17.37
N ASP A 156 -2.69 1.84 -16.09
CA ASP A 156 -1.34 1.98 -15.57
C ASP A 156 -0.60 0.62 -15.62
N PRO A 157 0.73 0.62 -15.85
CA PRO A 157 1.51 -0.60 -15.80
C PRO A 157 1.35 -1.30 -14.45
N MET A 158 1.16 -2.61 -14.48
CA MET A 158 1.19 -3.44 -13.28
C MET A 158 2.62 -3.57 -12.78
N ASP A 159 2.81 -3.54 -11.46
CA ASP A 159 4.11 -3.71 -10.80
C ASP A 159 4.48 -5.19 -10.52
N ALA A 160 3.67 -6.13 -11.02
CA ALA A 160 3.89 -7.55 -10.89
C ALA A 160 5.15 -8.02 -11.63
N ALA A 161 6.07 -8.66 -10.90
CA ALA A 161 7.34 -9.16 -11.40
C ALA A 161 7.56 -10.63 -11.01
N ALA A 162 8.00 -11.45 -11.96
CA ALA A 162 8.38 -12.83 -11.68
C ALA A 162 9.75 -12.89 -10.98
N ALA A 163 9.88 -13.75 -9.97
CA ALA A 163 11.09 -13.94 -9.19
C ALA A 163 11.38 -15.43 -8.91
N PRO A 164 12.67 -15.80 -8.77
CA PRO A 164 13.05 -17.16 -8.38
C PRO A 164 12.63 -17.46 -6.94
N ASP A 165 12.78 -18.71 -6.51
CA ASP A 165 12.51 -19.09 -5.13
C ASP A 165 13.50 -18.42 -4.14
N GLU A 166 13.29 -18.65 -2.84
CA GLU A 166 14.16 -18.15 -1.77
C GLU A 166 15.63 -18.61 -1.87
N ASN A 167 15.92 -19.64 -2.68
CA ASN A 167 17.27 -20.15 -2.94
C ASN A 167 17.87 -19.59 -4.24
N GLY A 168 17.15 -18.71 -4.95
CA GLY A 168 17.54 -18.20 -6.26
C GLY A 168 17.43 -19.22 -7.39
N ALA A 169 16.74 -20.34 -7.17
CA ALA A 169 16.45 -21.31 -8.21
C ALA A 169 15.20 -20.89 -8.97
N GLY A 170 15.31 -20.76 -10.29
CA GLY A 170 14.16 -20.46 -11.13
C GLY A 170 13.22 -21.66 -11.27
N CYS A 171 11.92 -21.39 -11.46
CA CYS A 171 10.90 -22.38 -11.74
C CYS A 171 10.37 -22.24 -13.16
N PHE A 172 10.08 -23.37 -13.83
CA PHE A 172 9.41 -23.36 -15.12
C PHE A 172 7.88 -23.34 -14.93
N CYS A 173 7.37 -22.32 -14.25
CA CYS A 173 5.94 -22.15 -14.03
C CYS A 173 5.45 -20.85 -14.64
N MET A 174 4.28 -20.90 -15.26
CA MET A 174 3.56 -19.72 -15.74
C MET A 174 2.73 -19.18 -14.58
N LEU A 175 3.02 -17.96 -14.13
CA LEU A 175 2.29 -17.27 -13.07
C LEU A 175 1.00 -16.66 -13.62
N GLY A 176 1.04 -16.06 -14.80
CA GLY A 176 -0.10 -15.42 -15.44
C GLY A 176 0.32 -14.34 -16.42
N TYR A 177 -0.62 -13.50 -16.82
CA TYR A 177 -0.36 -12.35 -17.69
C TYR A 177 -0.59 -11.05 -16.93
N ALA A 178 0.33 -10.10 -17.13
CA ALA A 178 0.28 -8.76 -16.55
C ALA A 178 0.27 -7.70 -17.66
N TRP A 179 -0.28 -6.52 -17.38
CA TRP A 179 -0.27 -5.38 -18.28
C TRP A 179 0.98 -4.52 -18.04
N ASP A 180 1.80 -4.26 -19.06
CA ASP A 180 3.02 -3.46 -18.93
C ASP A 180 2.83 -1.96 -19.26
N GLY A 181 1.58 -1.54 -19.48
CA GLY A 181 1.22 -0.21 -19.96
C GLY A 181 0.96 -0.12 -21.47
N ASN A 182 1.42 -1.09 -22.26
CA ASN A 182 1.26 -1.12 -23.72
C ASN A 182 0.70 -2.45 -24.24
N GLU A 183 1.13 -3.57 -23.67
CA GLU A 183 0.70 -4.90 -24.03
C GLU A 183 0.62 -5.86 -22.82
N CYS A 184 -0.04 -6.99 -23.02
CA CYS A 184 -0.10 -8.06 -22.04
C CYS A 184 1.16 -8.94 -22.16
N VAL A 185 1.90 -9.07 -21.07
CA VAL A 185 3.15 -9.84 -21.00
C VAL A 185 2.98 -11.05 -20.09
N GLY A 186 3.56 -12.18 -20.50
CA GLY A 186 3.55 -13.40 -19.71
C GLY A 186 4.62 -13.37 -18.61
N LEU A 187 4.21 -13.60 -17.36
CA LEU A 187 5.11 -13.75 -16.22
C LEU A 187 5.32 -15.23 -15.89
N GLY A 188 6.57 -15.65 -15.71
CA GLY A 188 6.88 -17.03 -15.36
C GLY A 188 8.16 -17.17 -14.55
N ASP A 189 8.01 -17.64 -13.31
CA ASP A 189 9.07 -18.10 -12.41
C ASP A 189 8.41 -18.82 -11.19
N CYS A 190 9.09 -18.87 -10.05
CA CYS A 190 8.57 -19.49 -8.83
C CYS A 190 7.55 -18.62 -8.10
N GLN A 191 7.76 -17.30 -8.09
CA GLN A 191 7.01 -16.35 -7.29
C GLN A 191 6.67 -15.10 -8.10
N CYS A 192 5.57 -14.47 -7.77
CA CYS A 192 5.24 -13.12 -8.21
C CYS A 192 5.48 -12.13 -7.07
N LEU A 193 6.25 -11.07 -7.31
CA LEU A 193 6.48 -9.94 -6.39
C LEU A 193 5.83 -8.67 -6.94
N GLY A 194 5.23 -7.85 -6.09
CA GLY A 194 4.54 -6.62 -6.50
C GLY A 194 3.16 -6.51 -5.84
N ALA A 195 2.62 -5.29 -5.81
CA ALA A 195 1.26 -5.02 -5.32
C ALA A 195 0.18 -5.58 -6.25
N ASP A 196 0.50 -5.83 -7.52
CA ASP A 196 -0.43 -6.28 -8.55
C ASP A 196 -0.37 -7.80 -8.81
N CYS A 197 0.36 -8.55 -7.99
CA CYS A 197 0.48 -9.99 -8.17
C CYS A 197 -0.81 -10.76 -7.98
N ASP A 198 -1.79 -10.21 -7.25
CA ASP A 198 -3.12 -10.79 -7.10
C ASP A 198 -4.09 -10.41 -8.23
N LYS A 199 -3.61 -9.65 -9.22
CA LYS A 199 -4.39 -9.12 -10.34
C LYS A 199 -4.00 -9.69 -11.71
N LEU A 200 -3.21 -10.77 -11.75
CA LEU A 200 -2.86 -11.41 -13.01
C LEU A 200 -4.11 -12.03 -13.66
N THR A 201 -4.05 -12.27 -14.97
CA THR A 201 -5.04 -13.10 -15.67
C THR A 201 -4.45 -14.47 -16.02
N GLN A 202 -5.32 -15.46 -16.20
CA GLN A 202 -4.89 -16.83 -16.52
C GLN A 202 -4.53 -16.98 -17.99
N THR A 203 -5.16 -16.19 -18.87
CA THR A 203 -4.93 -16.24 -20.31
C THR A 203 -4.56 -14.87 -20.87
N MET A 204 -3.89 -14.88 -22.03
CA MET A 204 -3.54 -13.68 -22.77
C MET A 204 -4.80 -12.91 -23.19
N GLU A 205 -5.79 -13.66 -23.68
CA GLU A 205 -7.05 -13.10 -24.17
C GLU A 205 -7.84 -12.41 -23.05
N GLU A 206 -7.79 -12.91 -21.81
CA GLU A 206 -8.39 -12.24 -20.65
C GLU A 206 -7.71 -10.91 -20.34
N CYS A 207 -6.37 -10.87 -20.39
CA CYS A 207 -5.62 -9.63 -20.15
C CYS A 207 -5.94 -8.58 -21.24
N GLU A 208 -5.89 -8.97 -22.51
CA GLU A 208 -6.19 -8.08 -23.64
C GLU A 208 -7.62 -7.56 -23.59
N ALA A 209 -8.58 -8.41 -23.21
CA ALA A 209 -9.97 -8.02 -23.03
C ALA A 209 -10.13 -7.00 -21.88
N ALA A 210 -9.43 -7.20 -20.76
CA ALA A 210 -9.45 -6.26 -19.64
C ALA A 210 -8.89 -4.88 -20.01
N HIS A 211 -7.90 -4.83 -20.92
CA HIS A 211 -7.19 -3.60 -21.32
C HIS A 211 -7.57 -3.10 -22.72
N THR A 212 -8.70 -3.52 -23.28
CA THR A 212 -9.15 -3.05 -24.60
C THR A 212 -9.40 -1.54 -24.64
N ILE A 213 -9.66 -0.90 -23.48
CA ILE A 213 -9.86 0.56 -23.37
C ILE A 213 -8.51 1.33 -23.36
N CYS A 214 -7.39 0.64 -23.12
CA CYS A 214 -6.08 1.24 -22.91
C CYS A 214 -5.22 1.34 -24.19
N GLN A 215 -5.71 0.81 -25.32
CA GLN A 215 -5.04 0.82 -26.64
C GLN A 215 -5.54 1.97 -27.51
#